data_AF-A0A7S0L0U0-F1
#
_entry.id   AF-A0A7S0L0U0-F1
#
_cell.length_a   1.000
_cell.length_b   1.000
_cell.length_c   1.000
_cell.angle_alpha   90.00
_cell.angle_beta   90.00
_cell.angle_gamma   90.00
#
_symmetry.space_group_name_H-M   'P 1'
#
loop_
_entity.id
_entity.type
_entity.pdbx_description
1 polymer ?
#
loop_
_entity_poly.entity_id
_entity_poly.type
_entity_poly.pdbx_seq_one_letter_code
_entity_poly.pdbx_strand_id
1 'polypeptide(L)'
;SVGGAEGFGSSERWGRANHAPQNATLLLLGVLSYAPSFSTRDTLRRSFWRQRTWQDGIAWRFVIGATLPKGDNNRISLGYERAKFADIDTVDAEERPPLQAVKGLRWLLVQSRVPRVL
;
A
#
# COMPACT_ATOMS: atom_id res chain seq x y z
N SER A 1 26.42 37.25 -14.05
CA SER A 1 25.37 37.63 -13.10
C SER A 1 24.21 36.65 -13.25
N VAL A 2 23.88 35.95 -12.15
CA VAL A 2 22.61 35.25 -11.80
C VAL A 2 22.02 34.28 -12.85
N GLY A 3 21.83 32.98 -12.62
CA GLY A 3 22.00 32.11 -11.45
C GLY A 3 21.17 30.81 -11.61
N GLY A 4 21.67 29.68 -11.07
CA GLY A 4 20.94 28.45 -10.66
C GLY A 4 20.16 27.69 -11.74
N ALA A 5 20.43 26.41 -12.02
CA ALA A 5 20.53 25.34 -11.04
C ALA A 5 21.79 24.48 -11.22
N GLU A 6 22.56 24.48 -10.16
CA GLU A 6 23.66 23.59 -9.88
C GLU A 6 23.17 22.14 -9.80
N GLY A 7 23.92 21.24 -10.43
CA GLY A 7 24.18 19.89 -9.92
C GLY A 7 22.99 18.94 -9.72
N PHE A 8 22.62 18.20 -10.77
CA PHE A 8 22.20 16.78 -10.62
C PHE A 8 23.42 15.88 -10.36
N GLY A 9 24.26 16.33 -9.43
CA GLY A 9 25.52 15.74 -9.03
C GLY A 9 25.54 15.62 -7.51
N SER A 10 24.55 14.96 -6.93
CA SER A 10 24.73 14.32 -5.64
C SER A 10 24.70 12.82 -5.88
N SER A 11 25.89 12.24 -5.89
CA SER A 11 26.11 10.87 -5.47
C SER A 11 25.40 10.63 -4.13
N GLU A 12 24.12 10.27 -4.16
CA GLU A 12 23.49 9.56 -3.05
C GLU A 12 24.11 8.17 -3.04
N ARG A 13 25.24 8.13 -2.35
CA ARG A 13 25.88 6.96 -1.81
C ARG A 13 24.78 6.19 -1.08
N TRP A 14 24.20 5.22 -1.77
CA TRP A 14 23.35 4.17 -1.22
C TRP A 14 24.11 3.60 -0.03
N GLY A 15 23.84 4.15 1.16
CA GLY A 15 24.41 3.63 2.39
C GLY A 15 24.06 2.16 2.42
N ARG A 16 25.07 1.30 2.58
CA ARG A 16 24.82 -0.11 2.83
C ARG A 16 23.77 -0.15 3.94
N ALA A 17 22.62 -0.75 3.66
CA ALA A 17 21.62 -1.11 4.66
C ALA A 17 22.25 -2.16 5.58
N ASN A 18 23.21 -1.73 6.39
CA ASN A 18 23.80 -2.50 7.44
C ASN A 18 22.87 -2.27 8.63
N HIS A 19 21.81 -3.08 8.77
CA HIS A 19 21.12 -3.49 10.01
C HIS A 19 19.66 -3.92 9.69
N ALA A 20 19.26 -5.06 10.26
CA ALA A 20 18.31 -6.00 9.66
C ALA A 20 16.82 -5.78 10.00
N PRO A 21 15.86 -6.26 9.17
CA PRO A 21 14.53 -6.62 9.65
C PRO A 21 14.38 -8.15 9.55
N GLN A 22 14.46 -8.79 10.71
CA GLN A 22 14.49 -10.24 10.81
C GLN A 22 13.16 -10.90 11.21
N ASN A 23 12.10 -10.16 11.59
CA ASN A 23 10.69 -10.65 11.74
C ASN A 23 9.74 -9.60 12.38
N ALA A 24 9.87 -8.31 12.07
CA ALA A 24 8.95 -7.29 12.57
C ALA A 24 8.67 -6.23 11.50
N THR A 25 7.41 -6.06 11.12
CA THR A 25 6.98 -4.93 10.31
C THR A 25 7.26 -3.62 11.07
N LEU A 26 8.24 -2.85 10.61
CA LEU A 26 8.61 -1.53 11.14
C LEU A 26 7.65 -0.43 10.67
N LEU A 27 7.10 -0.56 9.46
CA LEU A 27 6.14 0.39 8.91
C LEU A 27 5.01 -0.36 8.21
N LEU A 28 3.78 -0.15 8.66
CA LEU A 28 2.58 -0.65 7.99
C LEU A 28 1.80 0.50 7.35
N LEU A 29 1.52 0.38 6.05
CA LEU A 29 0.76 1.37 5.29
C LEU A 29 -0.56 0.77 4.81
N GLY A 30 -1.68 1.39 5.19
CA GLY A 30 -3.01 1.10 4.64
C GLY A 30 -3.40 2.17 3.63
N VAL A 31 -3.41 1.84 2.34
CA VAL A 31 -3.83 2.75 1.28
C VAL A 31 -5.30 2.50 0.97
N LEU A 32 -6.17 3.43 1.33
CA LEU A 32 -7.58 3.34 0.96
C LEU A 32 -7.71 3.38 -0.56
N SER A 33 -8.43 2.41 -1.12
CA SER A 33 -8.64 2.30 -2.55
C SER A 33 -10.06 1.83 -2.85
N TYR A 34 -10.56 2.14 -4.04
CA TYR A 34 -11.89 1.74 -4.51
C TYR A 34 -11.74 0.65 -5.57
N ALA A 35 -12.68 -0.27 -5.68
CA ALA A 35 -12.66 -1.36 -6.65
C ALA A 35 -12.23 -0.92 -8.06
N PRO A 36 -12.77 0.15 -8.67
CA PRO A 36 -12.40 0.56 -10.03
C PRO A 36 -10.97 1.10 -10.17
N SER A 37 -10.25 1.39 -9.09
CA SER A 37 -8.95 2.08 -9.11
C SER A 37 -7.75 1.20 -9.51
N PHE A 38 -7.94 0.27 -10.47
CA PHE A 38 -6.92 -0.69 -10.90
C PHE A 38 -5.65 -0.02 -11.43
N SER A 39 -5.81 0.99 -12.31
CA SER A 39 -4.68 1.72 -12.91
C SER A 39 -3.88 2.47 -11.84
N THR A 40 -4.56 3.15 -10.92
CA THR A 40 -3.91 3.86 -9.80
C THR A 40 -3.11 2.91 -8.93
N ARG A 41 -3.68 1.76 -8.57
CA ARG A 41 -2.97 0.74 -7.78
C ARG A 41 -1.73 0.23 -8.51
N ASP A 42 -1.86 -0.05 -9.80
CA ASP A 42 -0.75 -0.49 -10.63
C ASP A 42 0.37 0.57 -10.78
N THR A 43 0.02 1.84 -10.96
CA THR A 43 1.01 2.94 -10.94
C THR A 43 1.74 3.00 -9.60
N LEU A 44 1.01 2.94 -8.48
CA LEU A 44 1.63 2.96 -7.14
C LEU A 44 2.60 1.79 -6.96
N ARG A 45 2.22 0.57 -7.37
CA ARG A 45 3.09 -0.62 -7.35
C ARG A 45 4.39 -0.38 -8.11
N ARG A 46 4.31 0.20 -9.32
CA ARG A 46 5.48 0.42 -10.20
C ARG A 46 6.40 1.53 -9.68
N SER A 47 5.83 2.64 -9.23
CA SER A 47 6.58 3.87 -8.94
C SER A 47 7.22 3.90 -7.56
N PHE A 48 6.55 3.38 -6.54
CA PHE A 48 6.95 3.59 -5.15
C PHE A 48 7.31 2.28 -4.44
N TRP A 49 6.57 1.21 -4.73
CA TRP A 49 6.62 -0.01 -3.90
C TRP A 49 7.53 -1.11 -4.45
N ARG A 50 8.01 -1.00 -5.70
CA ARG A 50 9.10 -1.83 -6.22
C ARG A 50 10.43 -1.59 -5.50
N GLN A 51 10.60 -0.45 -4.83
CA GLN A 51 11.89 0.02 -4.31
C GLN A 51 12.13 -0.32 -2.83
N ARG A 52 11.12 -0.75 -2.06
CA ARG A 52 11.26 -1.04 -0.63
C ARG A 52 10.65 -2.40 -0.33
N THR A 53 11.51 -3.39 -0.19
CA THR A 53 11.10 -4.78 0.02
C THR A 53 10.76 -5.00 1.49
N TRP A 54 10.06 -6.10 1.76
CA TRP A 54 9.89 -6.67 3.11
C TRP A 54 11.20 -6.79 3.89
N GLN A 55 12.33 -6.86 3.18
CA GLN A 55 13.69 -6.87 3.72
C GLN A 55 14.10 -5.54 4.36
N ASP A 56 13.23 -4.52 4.33
CA ASP A 56 13.38 -3.25 5.06
C ASP A 56 12.29 -3.09 6.15
N GLY A 57 11.48 -4.12 6.41
CA GLY A 57 10.43 -4.11 7.42
C GLY A 57 9.19 -3.28 7.04
N ILE A 58 9.00 -2.97 5.75
CA ILE A 58 7.85 -2.18 5.28
C ILE A 58 6.79 -3.11 4.69
N ALA A 59 5.60 -3.11 5.29
CA ALA A 59 4.41 -3.77 4.80
C ALA A 59 3.40 -2.74 4.30
N TRP A 60 2.69 -3.05 3.23
CA TRP A 60 1.64 -2.18 2.73
C TRP A 60 0.49 -2.98 2.13
N ARG A 61 -0.72 -2.41 2.20
CA ARG A 61 -1.94 -3.05 1.75
C ARG A 61 -2.87 -2.02 1.13
N PHE A 62 -3.51 -2.36 0.02
CA PHE A 62 -4.70 -1.65 -0.43
C PHE A 62 -5.90 -2.10 0.39
N VAL A 63 -6.61 -1.15 0.99
CA VAL A 63 -7.77 -1.41 1.84
C VAL A 63 -9.03 -1.02 1.10
N ILE A 64 -9.85 -2.01 0.82
CA ILE A 64 -11.00 -1.90 -0.07
C ILE A 64 -12.28 -2.35 0.66
N GLY A 65 -13.40 -1.67 0.46
CA GLY A 65 -14.68 -2.07 1.04
C GLY A 65 -15.19 -3.39 0.45
N ALA A 66 -15.72 -4.28 1.27
CA ALA A 66 -16.30 -5.56 0.83
C ALA A 66 -17.62 -5.34 0.06
N THR A 67 -18.33 -4.26 0.39
CA THR A 67 -19.57 -3.87 -0.27
C THR A 67 -19.28 -2.84 -1.35
N LEU A 68 -19.31 -3.29 -2.60
CA LEU A 68 -19.20 -2.42 -3.76
C LEU A 68 -20.53 -1.66 -3.98
N PRO A 69 -20.49 -0.46 -4.56
CA PRO A 69 -21.70 0.25 -4.96
C PRO A 69 -22.57 -0.61 -5.90
N LYS A 70 -23.89 -0.51 -5.78
CA LYS A 70 -24.82 -1.19 -6.72
C LYS A 70 -24.50 -0.78 -8.16
N GLY A 71 -24.39 -1.77 -9.05
CA GLY A 71 -24.04 -1.58 -10.46
C GLY A 71 -22.54 -1.68 -10.76
N ASP A 72 -21.69 -1.88 -9.74
CA ASP A 72 -20.27 -2.09 -9.94
C ASP A 72 -19.95 -3.56 -10.28
N ASN A 73 -19.57 -3.80 -11.53
CA ASN A 73 -19.20 -5.12 -12.05
C ASN A 73 -17.74 -5.50 -11.78
N ASN A 74 -16.98 -4.67 -11.06
CA ASN A 74 -15.54 -4.88 -10.84
C ASN A 74 -15.21 -6.01 -9.85
N ARG A 75 -16.20 -6.66 -9.22
CA ARG A 75 -15.97 -7.71 -8.21
C ARG A 75 -15.08 -8.85 -8.73
N ILE A 76 -15.30 -9.29 -9.98
CA ILE A 76 -14.52 -10.37 -10.59
C ILE A 76 -13.07 -9.91 -10.84
N SER A 77 -12.89 -8.76 -11.49
CA SER A 77 -11.58 -8.16 -11.78
C SER A 77 -10.78 -7.90 -10.50
N LEU A 78 -11.45 -7.43 -9.45
CA LEU A 78 -10.87 -7.22 -8.13
C LEU A 78 -10.42 -8.54 -7.48
N GLY A 79 -11.22 -9.61 -7.65
CA GLY A 79 -10.84 -10.95 -7.21
C GLY A 79 -9.54 -11.43 -7.87
N TYR A 80 -9.42 -11.26 -9.20
CA TYR A 80 -8.20 -11.59 -9.92
C TYR A 80 -6.99 -10.76 -9.47
N GLU A 81 -7.17 -9.44 -9.32
CA GLU A 81 -6.10 -8.56 -8.86
C GLU A 81 -5.61 -8.93 -7.46
N ARG A 82 -6.55 -9.19 -6.53
CA ARG A 82 -6.23 -9.62 -5.16
C ARG A 82 -5.45 -10.93 -5.15
N ALA A 83 -5.86 -11.92 -5.95
CA ALA A 83 -5.16 -13.19 -6.04
C ALA A 83 -3.75 -13.04 -6.66
N LYS A 84 -3.61 -12.18 -7.66
CA LYS A 84 -2.36 -11.96 -8.38
C LYS A 84 -1.28 -11.27 -7.56
N PHE A 85 -1.64 -10.19 -6.85
CA PHE A 85 -0.67 -9.36 -6.16
C PHE A 85 -0.61 -9.60 -4.65
N ALA A 86 -1.62 -10.29 -4.10
CA ALA A 86 -1.71 -10.60 -2.68
C ALA A 86 -1.46 -9.38 -1.78
N ASP A 87 -1.85 -8.18 -2.20
CA ASP A 87 -1.62 -6.88 -1.52
C ASP A 87 -2.93 -6.15 -1.16
N ILE A 88 -4.09 -6.79 -1.36
CA ILE A 88 -5.41 -6.22 -1.12
C ILE A 88 -6.06 -6.87 0.11
N ASP A 89 -6.50 -6.05 1.06
CA ASP A 89 -7.39 -6.43 2.15
C ASP A 89 -8.78 -5.84 1.97
N THR A 90 -9.79 -6.71 2.08
CA THR A 90 -11.20 -6.32 2.05
C THR A 90 -11.71 -6.12 3.47
N VAL A 91 -12.27 -4.95 3.76
CA VAL A 91 -12.88 -4.64 5.06
C VAL A 91 -14.39 -4.64 4.94
N ASP A 92 -15.08 -5.10 5.99
CA ASP A 92 -16.54 -5.09 6.06
C ASP A 92 -17.09 -3.65 6.21
N ALA A 93 -17.17 -2.98 5.07
CA ALA A 93 -17.55 -1.59 4.86
C ALA A 93 -18.02 -1.38 3.42
N GLU A 94 -18.86 -0.37 3.21
CA GLU A 94 -19.05 0.19 1.87
C GLU A 94 -17.79 0.92 1.40
N GLU A 95 -17.53 0.89 0.09
CA GLU A 95 -16.47 1.67 -0.56
C GLU A 95 -16.72 3.18 -0.59
N ARG A 96 -17.54 3.72 0.30
CA ARG A 96 -17.87 5.15 0.33
C ARG A 96 -17.29 5.80 1.58
N PRO A 97 -16.59 6.95 1.45
CA PRO A 97 -16.28 7.78 2.60
C PRO A 97 -17.57 8.26 3.30
N PRO A 98 -17.56 8.48 4.62
CA PRO A 98 -16.43 8.32 5.54
C PRO A 98 -16.27 6.90 6.11
N LEU A 99 -17.26 6.02 5.92
CA LEU A 99 -17.30 4.70 6.56
C LEU A 99 -16.10 3.83 6.20
N GLN A 100 -15.65 3.85 4.93
CA GLN A 100 -14.45 3.13 4.51
C GLN A 100 -13.20 3.60 5.25
N ALA A 101 -13.06 4.91 5.46
CA ALA A 101 -11.89 5.47 6.14
C ALA A 101 -11.84 5.04 7.60
N VAL A 102 -12.97 5.08 8.31
CA VAL A 102 -13.09 4.62 9.70
C VAL A 102 -12.74 3.14 9.81
N LYS A 103 -13.24 2.31 8.88
CA LYS A 103 -12.99 0.87 8.87
C LYS A 103 -11.55 0.53 8.46
N GLY A 104 -10.97 1.30 7.55
CA GLY A 104 -9.54 1.21 7.21
C GLY A 104 -8.63 1.58 8.38
N LEU A 105 -8.99 2.61 9.16
CA LEU A 105 -8.28 2.94 10.39
C LEU A 105 -8.38 1.82 11.42
N ARG A 106 -9.57 1.24 11.60
CA ARG A 106 -9.77 0.09 12.47
C ARG A 106 -8.95 -1.11 12.02
N TRP A 107 -8.90 -1.38 10.71
CA TRP A 107 -8.07 -2.40 10.13
C TRP A 107 -6.59 -2.17 10.47
N LEU A 108 -6.09 -0.94 10.34
CA LEU A 108 -4.70 -0.60 10.65
C LEU A 108 -4.37 -0.87 12.12
N LEU A 109 -5.26 -0.48 13.04
CA LEU A 109 -5.11 -0.73 14.48
C LEU A 109 -5.14 -2.22 14.83
N VAL A 110 -5.90 -3.03 14.09
CA VAL A 110 -5.91 -4.49 14.28
C VAL A 110 -4.59 -5.07 13.77
N GLN A 111 -4.13 -4.68 12.58
CA GLN A 111 -2.89 -5.19 12.02
C GLN A 111 -1.66 -4.81 12.85
N SER A 112 -1.64 -3.62 13.46
CA SER A 112 -0.52 -3.18 14.30
C SER A 112 -0.40 -3.94 15.63
N ARG A 113 -1.44 -4.68 16.02
CA ARG A 113 -1.48 -5.44 17.29
C ARG A 113 -1.18 -6.92 17.10
N VAL A 114 -1.25 -7.43 15.88
CA VAL A 114 -0.96 -8.84 15.58
C VAL A 114 0.51 -8.93 15.21
N PRO A 115 1.34 -9.68 15.97
CA PRO A 115 2.67 -10.06 15.50
C PRO A 115 2.48 -10.96 14.29
N ARG A 116 2.55 -10.36 13.11
CA ARG A 116 2.41 -11.07 11.86
C ARG A 116 3.80 -11.57 11.47
N VAL A 117 4.00 -12.89 11.58
CA VAL A 117 5.00 -13.58 10.77
C VAL A 117 4.38 -13.67 9.38
N LEU A 118 4.70 -12.68 8.53
CA LEU A 118 4.30 -12.64 7.12
C LEU A 118 5.47 -13.09 6.26
#